data_AF-A0A2E9DXC9-F1
#
_entry.id   AF-A0A2E9DXC9-F1
#
_cell.length_a   1.000
_cell.length_b   1.000
_cell.length_c   1.000
_cell.angle_alpha   90.00
_cell.angle_beta   90.00
_cell.angle_gamma   90.00
#
_symmetry.space_group_name_H-M   'P 1'
#
loop_
_entity.id
_entity.type
_entity.pdbx_description
1 polymer ?
#
loop_
_entity_poly.entity_id
_entity_poly.type
_entity_poly.pdbx_seq_one_letter_code
_entity_poly.pdbx_strand_id
1 'polypeptide(L)'
;MYKRLILSKSFDNYFEESRKGLKKWEEMVRTFGFGQPLGVDVPEEKGGFIPNVPFYDKWYGKKRWAFSTIYSNSIGEGEIGVSPIQMANLAAIIANKGYYYTPHLVRRVGEDNTSNLIRNKTCVDSSHFQAVIDAMHLVVESGTGRSAQIDSINVCGKTGTVENKTFNDHSVFIAFAPKENPKIAISVYVEYGTWGSKWAAPISSVMMEYYLKKELSEKAKLKMDLIKEAIILNPKSDFTF
;
A
#
# COMPACT_ATOMS: atom_id res chain seq x y z
N MET A 1 14.66 -10.34 6.39
CA MET A 1 14.62 -9.13 7.23
C MET A 1 13.64 -9.29 8.40
N TYR A 2 12.34 -9.52 8.14
CA TYR A 2 11.31 -9.68 9.17
C TYR A 2 11.63 -10.75 10.24
N LYS A 3 12.17 -11.92 9.87
CA LYS A 3 12.65 -12.92 10.84
C LYS A 3 13.62 -12.35 11.89
N ARG A 4 14.52 -11.44 11.51
CA ARG A 4 15.48 -10.80 12.43
C ARG A 4 14.83 -9.72 13.32
N LEU A 5 13.72 -9.14 12.87
CA LEU A 5 12.92 -8.22 13.67
C LEU A 5 12.11 -8.99 14.72
N ILE A 6 11.54 -10.14 14.32
CA ILE A 6 10.71 -10.96 15.19
C ILE A 6 11.53 -11.79 16.18
N LEU A 7 12.60 -12.42 15.72
CA LEU A 7 13.49 -13.23 16.55
C LEU A 7 14.79 -12.45 16.78
N SER A 8 14.99 -11.97 18.00
CA SER A 8 16.26 -11.33 18.38
C SER A 8 17.41 -12.36 18.40
N LYS A 9 18.65 -11.89 18.56
CA LYS A 9 19.85 -12.74 18.43
C LYS A 9 19.97 -13.83 19.52
N SER A 10 19.19 -13.78 20.60
CA SER A 10 19.15 -14.82 21.62
C SER A 10 18.07 -15.86 21.29
N PHE A 11 18.47 -17.09 21.00
CA PHE A 11 17.58 -18.19 20.59
C PHE A 11 16.95 -18.96 21.77
N ASP A 12 16.97 -18.40 22.98
CA ASP A 12 16.65 -19.14 24.20
C ASP A 12 15.14 -19.46 24.33
N ASN A 13 14.25 -18.63 23.76
CA ASN A 13 12.81 -18.92 23.72
C ASN A 13 12.09 -18.27 22.52
N TYR A 14 11.84 -19.07 21.48
CA TYR A 14 11.16 -18.63 20.25
C TYR A 14 9.76 -18.04 20.48
N PHE A 15 9.00 -18.56 21.45
CA PHE A 15 7.63 -18.12 21.69
C PHE A 15 7.61 -16.71 22.31
N GLU A 16 8.45 -16.46 23.31
CA GLU A 16 8.54 -15.13 23.95
C GLU A 16 9.17 -14.09 23.03
N GLU A 17 10.21 -14.46 22.29
CA GLU A 17 10.83 -13.55 21.33
C GLU A 17 9.85 -13.15 20.23
N SER A 18 9.06 -14.11 19.71
CA SER A 18 8.04 -13.80 18.70
C SER A 18 7.00 -12.79 19.20
N ARG A 19 6.63 -12.82 20.48
CA ARG A 19 5.71 -11.83 21.08
C ARG A 19 6.33 -10.44 21.15
N LYS A 20 7.55 -10.34 21.70
CA LYS A 20 8.27 -9.08 21.80
C LYS A 20 8.51 -8.46 20.42
N GLY A 21 8.95 -9.28 19.48
CA GLY A 21 9.19 -8.89 18.10
C GLY A 21 7.93 -8.43 17.38
N LEU A 22 6.82 -9.16 17.53
CA LEU A 22 5.53 -8.76 16.95
C LEU A 22 5.04 -7.44 17.53
N LYS A 23 5.12 -7.26 18.86
CA LYS A 23 4.72 -6.00 19.51
C LYS A 23 5.51 -4.81 18.96
N LYS A 24 6.84 -4.96 18.85
CA LYS A 24 7.71 -3.92 18.27
C LYS A 24 7.35 -3.64 16.80
N TRP A 25 7.11 -4.70 16.02
CA TRP A 25 6.69 -4.54 14.62
C TRP A 25 5.36 -3.82 14.49
N GLU A 26 4.35 -4.19 15.30
CA GLU A 26 3.04 -3.53 15.33
C GLU A 26 3.19 -2.05 15.65
N GLU A 27 3.92 -1.70 16.72
CA GLU A 27 4.17 -0.32 17.12
C GLU A 27 4.79 0.51 15.98
N MET A 28 5.77 -0.06 15.27
CA MET A 28 6.40 0.59 14.12
C MET A 28 5.41 0.77 12.96
N VAL A 29 4.66 -0.29 12.60
CA VAL A 29 3.70 -0.27 11.49
C VAL A 29 2.57 0.73 11.73
N ARG A 30 2.08 0.85 12.97
CA ARG A 30 1.05 1.84 13.33
C ARG A 30 1.50 3.27 13.09
N THR A 31 2.80 3.59 13.17
CA THR A 31 3.31 4.93 12.85
C THR A 31 3.14 5.33 11.37
N PHE A 32 2.86 4.37 10.48
CA PHE A 32 2.53 4.62 9.07
C PHE A 32 1.03 4.92 8.85
N GLY A 33 0.22 4.96 9.92
CA GLY A 33 -1.22 5.21 9.85
C GLY A 33 -2.07 3.95 9.60
N PHE A 34 -1.49 2.76 9.80
CA PHE A 34 -2.21 1.49 9.68
C PHE A 34 -2.84 1.03 11.00
N GLY A 35 -3.90 0.23 10.91
CA GLY A 35 -4.57 -0.38 12.05
C GLY A 35 -5.44 0.58 12.86
N GLN A 36 -5.68 1.78 12.34
CA GLN A 36 -6.61 2.80 12.83
C GLN A 36 -7.04 3.71 11.67
N PRO A 37 -8.19 4.39 11.76
CA PRO A 37 -8.56 5.43 10.78
C PRO A 37 -7.48 6.52 10.71
N LEU A 38 -7.19 7.03 9.51
CA LEU A 38 -6.26 8.15 9.30
C LEU A 38 -6.88 9.47 9.76
N GLY A 39 -8.21 9.54 9.85
CA GLY A 39 -8.96 10.76 10.15
C GLY A 39 -9.35 11.53 8.89
N VAL A 40 -9.63 10.83 7.79
CA VAL A 40 -10.06 11.46 6.53
C VAL A 40 -11.46 12.05 6.71
N ASP A 41 -11.73 13.16 6.05
CA ASP A 41 -13.02 13.87 6.05
C ASP A 41 -14.09 13.19 5.16
N VAL A 42 -14.14 11.86 5.21
CA VAL A 42 -15.15 11.02 4.55
C VAL A 42 -15.91 10.18 5.58
N PRO A 43 -17.21 9.92 5.35
CA PRO A 43 -17.95 9.01 6.21
C PRO A 43 -17.38 7.58 6.11
N GLU A 44 -17.56 6.81 7.19
CA GLU A 44 -17.30 5.37 7.24
C GLU A 44 -15.85 4.92 6.98
N GLU A 45 -14.86 5.76 7.27
CA GLU A 45 -13.45 5.37 7.20
C GLU A 45 -13.18 4.11 8.07
N LYS A 46 -12.74 3.04 7.41
CA LYS A 46 -12.26 1.84 8.09
C LYS A 46 -10.76 1.98 8.38
N GLY A 47 -10.36 1.69 9.62
CA GLY A 47 -8.97 1.74 10.04
C GLY A 47 -8.08 0.57 9.61
N GLY A 48 -8.65 -0.41 8.90
CA GLY A 48 -7.97 -1.68 8.65
C GLY A 48 -7.73 -2.46 9.94
N PHE A 49 -6.82 -3.42 9.89
CA PHE A 49 -6.46 -4.29 11.00
C PHE A 49 -4.98 -4.68 10.91
N ILE A 50 -4.24 -4.46 12.00
CA ILE A 50 -2.87 -4.93 12.15
C ILE A 50 -2.86 -5.93 13.30
N PRO A 51 -2.45 -7.19 13.05
CA PRO A 51 -2.49 -8.23 14.08
C PRO A 51 -1.47 -7.96 15.18
N ASN A 52 -1.83 -8.35 16.40
CA ASN A 52 -1.04 -8.10 17.61
C ASN A 52 -0.98 -9.32 18.54
N VAL A 53 -0.22 -9.19 19.63
CA VAL A 53 -0.04 -10.30 20.58
C VAL A 53 -1.36 -10.78 21.18
N PRO A 54 -2.25 -9.90 21.71
CA PRO A 54 -3.56 -10.34 22.21
C PRO A 54 -4.39 -11.10 21.19
N PHE A 55 -4.37 -10.68 19.92
CA PHE A 55 -5.10 -11.33 18.84
C PHE A 55 -4.63 -12.78 18.62
N TYR A 56 -3.33 -13.00 18.44
CA TYR A 56 -2.82 -14.36 18.24
C TYR A 56 -2.87 -15.22 19.51
N ASP A 57 -2.72 -14.63 20.70
CA ASP A 57 -2.92 -15.34 21.96
C ASP A 57 -4.38 -15.79 22.12
N LYS A 58 -5.36 -15.01 21.62
CA LYS A 58 -6.77 -15.43 21.58
C LYS A 58 -7.01 -16.53 20.55
N TRP A 59 -6.41 -16.43 19.37
CA TRP A 59 -6.61 -17.40 18.28
C TRP A 59 -5.95 -18.75 18.60
N TYR A 60 -4.65 -18.74 18.90
CA TYR A 60 -3.86 -19.97 19.04
C TYR A 60 -3.63 -20.40 20.50
N GLY A 61 -3.88 -19.51 21.46
CA GLY A 61 -3.57 -19.70 22.87
C GLY A 61 -2.22 -19.07 23.26
N LYS A 62 -2.10 -18.70 24.55
CA LYS A 62 -0.86 -18.14 25.10
C LYS A 62 0.29 -19.14 24.98
N LYS A 63 1.43 -18.67 24.48
CA LYS A 63 2.66 -19.46 24.24
C LYS A 63 2.49 -20.62 23.25
N ARG A 64 1.53 -20.52 22.32
CA ARG A 64 1.27 -21.57 21.31
C ARG A 64 1.54 -21.19 19.86
N TRP A 65 1.91 -19.93 19.62
CA TRP A 65 2.31 -19.42 18.31
C TRP A 65 3.70 -18.78 18.39
N ALA A 66 4.42 -18.81 17.28
CA ALA A 66 5.76 -18.25 17.12
C ALA A 66 5.93 -17.66 15.71
N PHE A 67 7.15 -17.25 15.35
CA PHE A 67 7.49 -16.68 14.04
C PHE A 67 6.92 -17.47 12.85
N SER A 68 6.95 -18.81 12.91
CA SER A 68 6.43 -19.69 11.85
C SER A 68 4.92 -19.58 11.64
N THR A 69 4.17 -19.03 12.59
CA THR A 69 2.73 -18.77 12.47
C THR A 69 2.45 -17.41 11.83
N ILE A 70 3.36 -16.45 11.99
CA ILE A 70 3.12 -15.02 11.69
C ILE A 70 4.05 -14.46 10.60
N TYR A 71 4.71 -15.32 9.83
CA TYR A 71 5.68 -14.89 8.81
C TYR A 71 5.01 -14.21 7.61
N SER A 72 3.76 -14.56 7.31
CA SER A 72 2.93 -13.98 6.25
C SER A 72 2.74 -12.46 6.42
N ASN A 73 2.71 -11.97 7.65
CA ASN A 73 2.66 -10.53 7.94
C ASN A 73 3.80 -9.75 7.27
N SER A 74 4.94 -10.39 7.02
CA SER A 74 6.10 -9.75 6.38
C SER A 74 5.89 -9.36 4.92
N ILE A 75 4.92 -9.98 4.25
CA ILE A 75 4.59 -9.75 2.85
C ILE A 75 3.23 -9.05 2.69
N GLY A 76 2.57 -8.68 3.80
CA GLY A 76 1.26 -8.04 3.77
C GLY A 76 0.08 -9.02 3.65
N GLU A 77 0.32 -10.31 3.86
CA GLU A 77 -0.72 -11.36 3.89
C GLU A 77 -1.14 -11.70 5.33
N GLY A 78 -1.93 -12.76 5.47
CA GLY A 78 -2.44 -13.25 6.74
C GLY A 78 -3.59 -12.40 7.21
N GLU A 79 -3.46 -11.85 8.41
CA GLU A 79 -4.53 -11.11 9.07
C GLU A 79 -4.40 -9.60 8.88
N ILE A 80 -3.49 -9.12 8.04
CA ILE A 80 -3.35 -7.70 7.75
C ILE A 80 -4.53 -7.25 6.87
N GLY A 81 -5.29 -6.27 7.35
CA GLY A 81 -6.32 -5.57 6.59
C GLY A 81 -5.94 -4.11 6.41
N VAL A 82 -5.96 -3.60 5.18
CA VAL A 82 -5.64 -2.20 4.87
C VAL A 82 -6.63 -1.67 3.84
N SER A 83 -6.98 -0.38 3.96
CA SER A 83 -7.82 0.28 2.97
C SER A 83 -6.99 0.89 1.83
N PRO A 84 -7.57 1.10 0.64
CA PRO A 84 -6.88 1.77 -0.47
C PRO A 84 -6.35 3.17 -0.11
N ILE A 85 -7.06 3.91 0.75
CA ILE A 85 -6.60 5.23 1.20
C ILE A 85 -5.37 5.15 2.11
N GLN A 86 -5.27 4.12 2.97
CA GLN A 86 -4.06 3.85 3.73
C GLN A 86 -2.89 3.45 2.83
N MET A 87 -3.15 2.71 1.76
CA MET A 87 -2.13 2.35 0.77
C MET A 87 -1.65 3.55 -0.06
N ALA A 88 -2.55 4.47 -0.43
CA ALA A 88 -2.18 5.74 -1.04
C ALA A 88 -1.35 6.61 -0.08
N ASN A 89 -1.74 6.63 1.20
CA ASN A 89 -0.97 7.32 2.24
C ASN A 89 0.43 6.71 2.42
N LEU A 90 0.58 5.38 2.34
CA LEU A 90 1.89 4.73 2.36
C LEU A 90 2.78 5.21 1.20
N ALA A 91 2.24 5.32 -0.01
CA ALA A 91 2.98 5.87 -1.14
C ALA A 91 3.39 7.34 -0.88
N ALA A 92 2.51 8.14 -0.28
CA ALA A 92 2.83 9.51 0.12
C ALA A 92 3.91 9.58 1.21
N ILE A 93 3.88 8.69 2.21
CA ILE A 93 4.91 8.59 3.25
C ILE A 93 6.28 8.32 2.63
N ILE A 94 6.35 7.37 1.69
CA ILE A 94 7.61 7.02 1.01
C ILE A 94 8.11 8.20 0.18
N ALA A 95 7.22 8.82 -0.61
CA ALA A 95 7.52 10.02 -1.39
C ALA A 95 8.07 11.17 -0.52
N ASN A 96 7.47 11.36 0.67
CA ASN A 96 7.84 12.38 1.64
C ASN A 96 9.00 11.96 2.56
N LYS A 97 9.58 10.77 2.39
CA LYS A 97 10.68 10.24 3.22
C LYS A 97 10.35 10.17 4.72
N GLY A 98 9.17 9.64 5.05
CA GLY A 98 8.83 9.26 6.43
C GLY A 98 7.80 10.14 7.14
N TYR A 99 7.06 10.98 6.42
CA TYR A 99 5.96 11.74 7.02
C TYR A 99 4.76 11.87 6.08
N TYR A 100 3.59 12.13 6.65
CA TYR A 100 2.38 12.40 5.88
C TYR A 100 1.53 13.47 6.57
N TYR A 101 0.64 14.07 5.81
CA TYR A 101 -0.47 14.85 6.33
C TYR A 101 -1.72 14.00 6.22
N THR A 102 -2.63 14.13 7.19
CA THR A 102 -3.92 13.43 7.12
C THR A 102 -4.61 13.76 5.78
N PRO A 103 -4.93 12.73 4.95
CA PRO A 103 -5.63 12.96 3.69
C PRO A 103 -6.98 13.61 3.93
N HIS A 104 -7.36 14.54 3.06
CA HIS A 104 -8.63 15.26 3.14
C HIS A 104 -9.11 15.63 1.72
N LEU A 105 -10.42 15.69 1.53
CA LEU A 105 -11.10 16.07 0.29
C LEU A 105 -11.43 17.56 0.28
N VAL A 106 -11.84 18.11 1.42
CA VAL A 106 -12.29 19.50 1.53
C VAL A 106 -11.08 20.43 1.55
N ARG A 107 -10.92 21.23 0.50
CA ARG A 107 -9.84 22.22 0.40
C ARG A 107 -10.12 23.52 1.17
N ARG A 108 -11.39 23.94 1.24
CA ARG A 108 -11.82 25.21 1.86
C ARG A 108 -13.29 25.13 2.24
N VAL A 109 -13.69 25.77 3.34
CA VAL A 109 -15.09 25.98 3.73
C VAL A 109 -15.31 27.50 3.84
N GLY A 110 -16.12 28.08 2.94
CA GLY A 110 -16.25 29.54 2.86
C GLY A 110 -14.94 30.21 2.44
N GLU A 111 -14.48 31.19 3.21
CA GLU A 111 -13.18 31.86 3.04
C GLU A 111 -12.06 31.19 3.84
N ASP A 112 -12.41 30.35 4.81
CA ASP A 112 -11.47 29.67 5.70
C ASP A 112 -10.90 28.41 5.03
N ASN A 113 -9.57 28.38 4.91
CA ASN A 113 -8.90 27.14 4.55
C ASN A 113 -9.11 26.12 5.68
N THR A 114 -9.43 24.88 5.32
CA THR A 114 -9.48 23.72 6.21
C THR A 114 -8.07 23.27 6.65
N SER A 115 -7.09 24.18 6.58
CA SER A 115 -5.63 23.95 6.54
C SER A 115 -4.99 23.50 7.84
N ASN A 116 -5.71 22.84 8.75
CA ASN A 116 -5.08 22.17 9.89
C ASN A 116 -4.41 20.87 9.41
N LEU A 117 -3.41 21.02 8.54
CA LEU A 117 -2.56 19.94 8.03
C LEU A 117 -1.65 19.48 9.16
N ILE A 118 -2.10 18.47 9.89
CA ILE A 118 -1.29 17.85 10.94
C ILE A 118 -0.22 16.97 10.29
N ARG A 119 1.04 17.29 10.54
CA ARG A 119 2.18 16.49 10.07
C ARG A 119 2.41 15.31 11.01
N ASN A 120 2.18 14.11 10.51
CA ASN A 120 2.47 12.85 11.19
C ASN A 120 3.82 12.29 10.70
N LYS A 121 4.67 11.82 11.61
CA LYS A 121 5.98 11.22 11.28
C LYS A 121 5.98 9.74 11.63
N THR A 122 6.60 8.93 10.78
CA THR A 122 6.87 7.53 11.11
C THR A 122 8.06 7.44 12.06
N CYS A 123 8.25 6.26 12.66
CA CYS A 123 9.42 5.99 13.50
C CYS A 123 10.71 5.72 12.69
N VAL A 124 10.67 5.76 11.36
CA VAL A 124 11.78 5.39 10.48
C VAL A 124 12.53 6.64 10.05
N ASP A 125 13.86 6.61 10.18
CA ASP A 125 14.71 7.72 9.75
C ASP A 125 14.62 7.95 8.23
N SER A 126 14.57 9.23 7.84
CA SER A 126 14.42 9.66 6.45
C SER A 126 15.51 9.10 5.50
N SER A 127 16.72 8.84 6.01
CA SER A 127 17.84 8.30 5.23
C SER A 127 17.57 6.90 4.67
N HIS A 128 16.71 6.11 5.31
CA HIS A 128 16.38 4.76 4.86
C HIS A 128 15.39 4.72 3.69
N PHE A 129 14.63 5.81 3.46
CA PHE A 129 13.63 5.84 2.39
C PHE A 129 14.25 5.91 1.01
N GLN A 130 15.45 6.45 0.85
CA GLN A 130 16.07 6.62 -0.47
C GLN A 130 16.27 5.26 -1.17
N ALA A 131 16.77 4.26 -0.45
CA ALA A 131 16.93 2.91 -1.00
C ALA A 131 15.58 2.28 -1.42
N VAL A 132 14.50 2.56 -0.68
CA VAL A 132 13.15 2.08 -1.03
C VAL A 132 12.62 2.79 -2.28
N ILE A 133 12.81 4.11 -2.36
CA ILE A 133 12.42 4.93 -3.52
C ILE A 133 13.14 4.44 -4.79
N ASP A 134 14.43 4.19 -4.70
CA ASP A 134 15.24 3.70 -5.82
C ASP A 134 14.78 2.29 -6.25
N ALA A 135 14.51 1.40 -5.29
CA ALA A 135 13.95 0.08 -5.59
C ALA A 135 12.56 0.16 -6.24
N MET A 136 11.68 1.04 -5.76
CA MET A 136 10.36 1.28 -6.37
C MET A 136 10.46 1.86 -7.77
N HIS A 137 11.48 2.68 -8.05
CA HIS A 137 11.75 3.15 -9.40
C HIS A 137 12.14 2.00 -10.33
N LEU A 138 13.07 1.14 -9.90
CA LEU A 138 13.51 -0.02 -10.67
C LEU A 138 12.37 -1.01 -10.98
N VAL A 139 11.39 -1.16 -10.09
CA VAL A 139 10.19 -1.97 -10.35
C VAL A 139 9.43 -1.47 -11.59
N VAL A 140 9.36 -0.17 -11.79
CA VAL A 140 8.68 0.44 -12.94
C VAL A 140 9.61 0.52 -14.15
N GLU A 141 10.89 0.81 -13.95
CA GLU A 141 11.87 0.93 -15.04
C GLU A 141 12.14 -0.41 -15.74
N SER A 142 12.36 -1.47 -14.96
CA SER A 142 12.83 -2.77 -15.48
C SER A 142 12.15 -4.00 -14.85
N GLY A 143 11.29 -3.81 -13.84
CA GLY A 143 10.68 -4.90 -13.09
C GLY A 143 9.24 -5.26 -13.50
N THR A 144 8.46 -5.65 -12.49
CA THR A 144 7.06 -6.10 -12.66
C THR A 144 6.09 -4.96 -12.96
N GLY A 145 6.45 -3.71 -12.65
CA GLY A 145 5.62 -2.52 -12.81
C GLY A 145 5.81 -1.78 -14.13
N ARG A 146 6.46 -2.37 -15.14
CA ARG A 146 6.77 -1.71 -16.43
C ARG A 146 5.57 -1.07 -17.13
N SER A 147 4.38 -1.66 -16.99
CA SER A 147 3.13 -1.10 -17.53
C SER A 147 2.74 0.25 -16.89
N ALA A 148 3.35 0.63 -15.76
CA ALA A 148 3.17 1.93 -15.12
C ALA A 148 4.10 3.04 -15.65
N GLN A 149 5.02 2.74 -16.58
CA GLN A 149 5.93 3.74 -17.16
C GLN A 149 5.19 4.88 -17.86
N ILE A 150 5.69 6.10 -17.68
CA ILE A 150 5.23 7.31 -18.35
C ILE A 150 6.44 7.98 -18.99
N ASP A 151 6.31 8.33 -20.27
CA ASP A 151 7.43 8.90 -21.01
C ASP A 151 7.80 10.27 -20.41
N SER A 152 9.11 10.45 -20.19
CA SER A 152 9.73 11.64 -19.55
C SER A 152 9.38 11.85 -18.07
N ILE A 153 8.76 10.88 -17.39
CA ILE A 153 8.43 10.99 -15.96
C ILE A 153 8.95 9.76 -15.21
N ASN A 154 9.86 9.97 -14.26
CA ASN A 154 10.34 8.91 -13.39
C ASN A 154 9.26 8.52 -12.39
N VAL A 155 8.66 7.34 -12.57
CA VAL A 155 7.64 6.79 -11.68
C VAL A 155 8.29 5.84 -10.67
N CYS A 156 7.85 5.90 -9.42
CA CYS A 156 8.19 4.93 -8.38
C CYS A 156 6.92 4.16 -8.01
N GLY A 157 6.95 2.83 -8.06
CA GLY A 157 5.78 2.04 -7.71
C GLY A 157 6.08 0.61 -7.30
N LYS A 158 5.05 -0.08 -6.81
CA LYS A 158 5.14 -1.50 -6.45
C LYS A 158 3.84 -2.22 -6.79
N THR A 159 3.97 -3.33 -7.51
CA THR A 159 2.86 -4.25 -7.78
C THR A 159 2.55 -5.10 -6.54
N GLY A 160 1.27 -5.39 -6.35
CA GLY A 160 0.74 -6.38 -5.42
C GLY A 160 -0.29 -7.26 -6.11
N THR A 161 -0.45 -8.46 -5.57
CA THR A 161 -1.54 -9.39 -5.87
C THR A 161 -2.14 -9.74 -4.52
N VAL A 162 -3.43 -9.46 -4.34
CA VAL A 162 -4.13 -9.79 -3.09
C VAL A 162 -4.90 -11.08 -3.31
N GLU A 163 -4.50 -12.13 -2.59
CA GLU A 163 -5.06 -13.47 -2.73
C GLU A 163 -6.57 -13.44 -2.46
N ASN A 164 -7.33 -14.07 -3.36
CA ASN A 164 -8.74 -14.36 -3.16
C ASN A 164 -8.95 -15.88 -3.18
N LYS A 165 -9.53 -16.43 -2.11
CA LYS A 165 -9.70 -17.89 -1.98
C LYS A 165 -10.79 -18.47 -2.88
N THR A 166 -11.78 -17.65 -3.23
CA THR A 166 -13.00 -18.12 -3.92
C THR A 166 -12.98 -17.77 -5.40
N PHE A 167 -12.42 -16.61 -5.74
CA PHE A 167 -12.38 -16.08 -7.10
C PHE A 167 -10.96 -15.67 -7.49
N ASN A 168 -10.82 -15.01 -8.63
CA ASN A 168 -9.56 -14.41 -9.04
C ASN A 168 -9.03 -13.44 -7.98
N ASP A 169 -7.71 -13.45 -7.81
CA ASP A 169 -6.99 -12.47 -6.99
C ASP A 169 -7.27 -11.03 -7.43
N HIS A 170 -7.02 -10.07 -6.54
CA HIS A 170 -7.17 -8.65 -6.84
C HIS A 170 -5.83 -8.04 -7.29
N SER A 171 -5.91 -7.19 -8.32
CA SER A 171 -4.76 -6.50 -8.90
C SER A 171 -4.51 -5.20 -8.15
N VAL A 172 -3.31 -5.04 -7.58
CA VAL A 172 -2.97 -3.86 -6.75
C VAL A 172 -1.70 -3.19 -7.24
N PHE A 173 -1.68 -1.87 -7.21
CA PHE A 173 -0.48 -1.08 -7.47
C PHE A 173 -0.52 0.21 -6.64
N ILE A 174 0.58 0.49 -5.94
CA ILE A 174 0.82 1.81 -5.34
C ILE A 174 1.97 2.50 -6.07
N ALA A 175 1.87 3.81 -6.23
CA ALA A 175 2.93 4.59 -6.85
C ALA A 175 2.92 6.05 -6.41
N PHE A 176 4.03 6.73 -6.69
CA PHE A 176 4.11 8.17 -6.72
C PHE A 176 4.99 8.64 -7.89
N ALA A 177 4.76 9.87 -8.32
CA ALA A 177 5.52 10.48 -9.40
C ALA A 177 5.47 12.02 -9.33
N PRO A 178 6.47 12.71 -9.91
CA PRO A 178 7.79 12.20 -10.29
C PRO A 178 8.64 11.73 -9.09
N LYS A 179 9.67 10.92 -9.32
CA LYS A 179 10.58 10.39 -8.28
C LYS A 179 11.25 11.51 -7.45
N GLU A 180 11.74 12.55 -8.12
CA GLU A 180 12.59 13.58 -7.52
C GLU A 180 11.77 14.68 -6.82
N ASN A 181 10.62 15.03 -7.38
CA ASN A 181 9.71 16.05 -6.83
C ASN A 181 8.26 15.55 -6.88
N PRO A 182 7.89 14.60 -5.99
CA PRO A 182 6.59 13.94 -6.05
C PRO A 182 5.43 14.93 -6.00
N LYS A 183 4.50 14.80 -6.95
CA LYS A 183 3.29 15.63 -7.05
C LYS A 183 2.00 14.83 -6.87
N ILE A 184 2.06 13.52 -7.08
CA ILE A 184 0.94 12.61 -6.92
C ILE A 184 1.43 11.32 -6.25
N ALA A 185 0.62 10.82 -5.31
CA ALA A 185 0.69 9.46 -4.79
C ALA A 185 -0.67 8.79 -5.06
N ILE A 186 -0.66 7.54 -5.47
CA ILE A 186 -1.85 6.81 -5.92
C ILE A 186 -1.82 5.37 -5.41
N SER A 187 -3.00 4.84 -5.11
CA SER A 187 -3.26 3.41 -4.91
C SER A 187 -4.40 3.00 -5.81
N VAL A 188 -4.16 2.01 -6.67
CA VAL A 188 -5.18 1.41 -7.53
C VAL A 188 -5.39 -0.04 -7.11
N TYR A 189 -6.65 -0.38 -6.86
CA TYR A 189 -7.11 -1.71 -6.48
C TYR A 189 -8.21 -2.13 -7.45
N VAL A 190 -7.98 -3.20 -8.20
CA VAL A 190 -8.93 -3.73 -9.18
C VAL A 190 -9.34 -5.12 -8.74
N GLU A 191 -10.62 -5.27 -8.38
CA GLU A 191 -11.13 -6.55 -7.94
C GLU A 191 -11.09 -7.60 -9.04
N TYR A 192 -10.70 -8.83 -8.67
CA TYR A 192 -10.64 -9.97 -9.60
C TYR A 192 -9.71 -9.76 -10.80
N GLY A 193 -8.88 -8.72 -10.76
CA GLY A 193 -7.95 -8.34 -11.81
C GLY A 193 -6.70 -9.22 -11.90
N THR A 194 -6.58 -10.22 -11.03
CA THR A 194 -5.44 -11.10 -10.85
C THR A 194 -4.14 -10.33 -10.60
N TRP A 195 -3.37 -10.03 -11.63
CA TRP A 195 -2.00 -9.55 -11.47
C TRP A 195 -1.93 -8.03 -11.40
N GLY A 196 -1.22 -7.47 -10.41
CA GLY A 196 -1.00 -6.02 -10.25
C GLY A 196 -0.46 -5.32 -11.51
N SER A 197 0.36 -6.02 -12.29
CA SER A 197 0.96 -5.51 -13.52
C SER A 197 -0.01 -5.41 -14.70
N LYS A 198 -1.11 -6.17 -14.66
CA LYS A 198 -2.07 -6.28 -15.77
C LYS A 198 -3.06 -5.12 -15.81
N TRP A 199 -3.58 -4.69 -14.66
CA TRP A 199 -4.62 -3.65 -14.59
C TRP A 199 -4.23 -2.47 -13.70
N ALA A 200 -3.87 -2.71 -12.44
CA ALA A 200 -3.63 -1.61 -11.51
C ALA A 200 -2.44 -0.71 -11.93
N ALA A 201 -1.34 -1.30 -12.39
CA ALA A 201 -0.18 -0.55 -12.90
C ALA A 201 -0.49 0.31 -14.14
N PRO A 202 -1.10 -0.22 -15.24
CA PRO A 202 -1.42 0.61 -16.39
C PRO A 202 -2.50 1.66 -16.11
N ILE A 203 -3.50 1.37 -15.28
CA ILE A 203 -4.49 2.37 -14.82
C ILE A 203 -3.77 3.51 -14.10
N SER A 204 -2.85 3.19 -13.18
CA SER A 204 -2.08 4.20 -12.46
C SER A 204 -1.25 5.08 -13.39
N SER A 205 -0.66 4.51 -14.46
CA SER A 205 0.07 5.28 -15.48
C SER A 205 -0.80 6.31 -16.18
N VAL A 206 -2.00 5.93 -16.64
CA VAL A 206 -2.94 6.84 -17.30
C VAL A 206 -3.35 7.97 -16.35
N MET A 207 -3.74 7.61 -15.11
CA MET A 207 -4.20 8.59 -14.11
C MET A 207 -3.09 9.57 -13.72
N MET A 208 -1.86 9.08 -13.48
CA MET A 208 -0.73 9.93 -13.14
C MET A 208 -0.29 10.81 -14.32
N GLU A 209 -0.25 10.29 -15.55
CA GLU A 209 0.12 11.10 -16.72
C GLU A 209 -0.88 12.24 -16.92
N TYR A 210 -2.18 11.95 -16.88
CA TYR A 210 -3.21 12.98 -16.99
C TYR A 210 -3.13 14.00 -15.86
N TYR A 211 -2.90 13.56 -14.62
CA TYR A 211 -2.75 14.48 -13.50
C TYR A 211 -1.58 15.44 -13.68
N LEU A 212 -0.43 14.93 -14.14
CA LEU A 212 0.83 15.68 -14.25
C LEU A 212 0.90 16.56 -15.50
N LYS A 213 0.41 16.08 -16.65
CA LYS A 213 0.51 16.77 -17.95
C LYS A 213 -0.78 17.49 -18.37
N LYS A 214 -1.92 17.14 -17.77
CA LYS A 214 -3.28 17.57 -18.19
C LYS A 214 -3.71 17.10 -19.57
N GLU A 215 -2.91 16.24 -20.18
CA GLU A 215 -3.17 15.57 -21.46
C GLU A 215 -2.60 14.15 -21.41
N LEU A 216 -3.12 13.28 -22.28
CA LEU A 216 -2.63 11.91 -22.43
C LEU A 216 -1.80 11.79 -23.71
N SER A 217 -0.66 11.13 -23.61
CA SER A 217 0.11 10.69 -24.77
C SER A 217 -0.71 9.70 -25.61
N GLU A 218 -0.40 9.54 -26.90
CA GLU A 218 -1.04 8.51 -27.74
C GLU A 218 -0.90 7.10 -27.14
N LYS A 219 0.28 6.81 -26.56
CA LYS A 219 0.54 5.57 -25.82
C LYS A 219 -0.40 5.38 -24.64
N ALA A 220 -0.70 6.44 -23.88
CA ALA A 220 -1.63 6.37 -22.77
C ALA A 220 -3.10 6.35 -23.21
N LYS A 221 -3.46 6.99 -24.32
CA LYS A 221 -4.80 6.85 -24.93
C LYS A 221 -5.07 5.41 -25.34
N LEU A 222 -4.14 4.78 -26.07
CA LEU A 222 -4.24 3.37 -26.43
C LEU A 222 -4.38 2.47 -25.20
N LYS A 223 -3.59 2.73 -24.16
CA LYS A 223 -3.68 2.01 -22.88
C LYS A 223 -5.05 2.20 -22.22
N MET A 224 -5.57 3.43 -22.21
CA MET A 224 -6.89 3.76 -21.67
C MET A 224 -8.01 3.04 -22.44
N ASP A 225 -7.95 2.98 -23.76
CA ASP A 225 -8.98 2.34 -24.58
C ASP A 225 -9.00 0.83 -24.34
N LEU A 226 -7.83 0.18 -24.26
CA LEU A 226 -7.72 -1.23 -23.87
C LEU A 226 -8.28 -1.50 -22.46
N ILE A 227 -8.08 -0.58 -21.51
CA ILE A 227 -8.64 -0.69 -20.15
C ILE A 227 -10.17 -0.58 -20.19
N LYS A 228 -10.74 0.33 -21.00
CA LYS A 228 -12.19 0.54 -21.10
C LYS A 228 -12.92 -0.64 -21.74
N GLU A 229 -12.29 -1.30 -22.70
CA GLU A 229 -12.87 -2.47 -23.39
C GLU A 229 -12.68 -3.78 -22.61
N ALA A 230 -11.91 -3.75 -21.52
CA ALA A 230 -11.59 -4.94 -20.75
C ALA A 230 -12.79 -5.52 -20.00
N ILE A 231 -13.07 -6.80 -20.25
CA ILE A 231 -13.97 -7.61 -19.43
C ILE A 231 -13.13 -8.36 -18.40
N ILE A 232 -13.12 -7.86 -17.16
CA ILE A 232 -12.31 -8.41 -16.06
C ILE A 232 -13.04 -9.56 -15.35
N LEU A 233 -14.37 -9.46 -15.22
CA LEU A 233 -15.20 -10.46 -14.59
C LEU A 233 -15.63 -11.52 -15.59
N ASN A 234 -15.60 -12.79 -15.20
CA ASN A 234 -16.25 -13.83 -15.98
C ASN A 234 -17.77 -13.56 -15.93
N PRO A 235 -18.48 -13.47 -17.07
CA PRO A 235 -19.93 -13.27 -17.09
C PRO A 235 -20.72 -14.36 -16.37
N LYS A 236 -20.09 -15.51 -16.10
CA LYS A 236 -20.67 -16.64 -15.36
C LYS A 236 -20.29 -16.67 -13.87
N SER A 237 -19.57 -15.69 -13.37
CA SER A 237 -19.27 -15.59 -11.93
C SER A 237 -20.54 -15.29 -11.16
N ASP A 238 -20.88 -16.15 -10.21
CA ASP A 238 -21.95 -15.92 -9.25
C ASP A 238 -21.42 -15.10 -8.06
N PHE A 239 -21.93 -13.88 -7.89
CA PHE A 239 -21.58 -12.96 -6.81
C PHE A 239 -22.69 -12.85 -5.76
N THR A 240 -23.58 -13.84 -5.65
CA THR A 240 -24.52 -13.90 -4.53
C THR A 240 -23.77 -14.24 -3.24
N PHE A 241 -23.84 -13.34 -2.26
CA PHE A 241 -23.23 -13.45 -0.93
C PHE A 241 -24.32 -13.58 0.15
#